data_AF-Q9W4L4-F1
#
_entry.id   AF-Q9W4L4-F1
#
_cell.length_a   1.000
_cell.length_b   1.000
_cell.length_c   1.000
_cell.angle_alpha   90.00
_cell.angle_beta   90.00
_cell.angle_gamma   90.00
#
_symmetry.space_group_name_H-M   'P 1'
#
loop_
_entity.id
_entity.type
_entity.pdbx_description
1 polymer ?
#
loop_
_entity_poly.entity_id
_entity_poly.type
_entity_poly.pdbx_seq_one_letter_code
_entity_poly.pdbx_strand_id
1 'polypeptide(L)'
;MARYLYADHILEAFNVFHRPLNLDEVASYVAEMEAKTVDEVRLAVDNTLTAGWMHGFLAIEDGLFTLACGYWDETQPSGGKKGRRHTAKAMLRS
;
A
#
# COMPACT_ATOMS: atom_id res chain seq x y z
N MET A 1 -12.73 18.20 4.09
CA MET A 1 -12.32 16.93 4.72
C MET A 1 -11.31 16.27 3.79
N ALA A 2 -10.04 16.14 4.20
CA ALA A 2 -9.06 15.41 3.41
C ALA A 2 -9.48 13.93 3.40
N ARG A 3 -9.89 13.42 2.24
CA ARG A 3 -10.49 12.08 2.09
C ARG A 3 -9.49 10.95 2.40
N TYR A 4 -8.20 11.24 2.27
CA TYR A 4 -7.10 10.32 2.54
C TYR A 4 -6.06 11.07 3.37
N LEU A 5 -5.88 10.63 4.62
CA LEU A 5 -4.90 11.17 5.54
C LEU A 5 -3.68 10.25 5.60
N TYR A 6 -2.57 10.81 6.07
CA TYR A 6 -1.34 10.08 6.39
C TYR A 6 -0.64 9.40 5.21
N ALA A 7 -0.94 9.79 3.97
CA ALA A 7 -0.33 9.20 2.78
C ALA A 7 1.20 9.27 2.83
N ASP A 8 1.76 10.41 3.25
CA ASP A 8 3.21 10.59 3.38
C ASP A 8 3.81 9.63 4.41
N HIS A 9 3.24 9.55 5.61
CA HIS A 9 3.71 8.64 6.67
C HIS A 9 3.50 7.16 6.34
N ILE A 10 2.45 6.81 5.59
CA ILE A 10 2.24 5.45 5.10
C ILE A 10 3.35 5.08 4.11
N LEU A 11 3.66 5.95 3.14
CA LEU A 11 4.77 5.72 2.20
C LEU A 11 6.11 5.66 2.91
N GLU A 12 6.31 6.51 3.91
CA GLU A 12 7.51 6.52 4.75
C GLU A 12 7.67 5.19 5.51
N ALA A 13 6.60 4.64 6.10
CA ALA A 13 6.64 3.34 6.77
C ALA A 13 7.18 2.24 5.82
N PHE A 14 6.63 2.18 4.60
CA PHE A 14 7.09 1.23 3.60
C PHE A 14 8.56 1.45 3.20
N ASN A 15 9.00 2.70 3.10
CA ASN A 15 10.38 3.03 2.81
C ASN A 15 11.33 2.71 3.98
N VAL A 16 10.88 2.78 5.23
CA VAL A 16 11.73 2.46 6.40
C VAL A 16 11.87 0.95 6.58
N PHE A 17 10.78 0.21 6.42
CA PHE A 17 10.79 -1.23 6.71
C PHE A 17 11.23 -2.09 5.53
N HIS A 18 11.15 -1.59 4.28
CA HIS A 18 11.56 -2.30 3.07
C HIS A 18 10.96 -3.71 2.93
N ARG A 19 9.74 -3.92 3.44
CA ARG A 19 9.04 -5.20 3.41
C ARG A 19 7.52 -4.99 3.32
N PRO A 20 6.76 -6.04 2.97
CA PRO A 20 5.32 -6.03 3.14
C PRO A 20 4.93 -5.78 4.60
N LEU A 21 3.95 -4.91 4.82
CA LEU A 21 3.49 -4.52 6.15
C LEU A 21 2.02 -4.87 6.34
N ASN A 22 1.64 -5.30 7.53
CA ASN A 22 0.22 -5.45 7.87
C ASN A 22 -0.38 -4.10 8.31
N LEU A 23 -1.71 -4.06 8.45
CA LEU A 23 -2.42 -2.85 8.85
C LEU A 23 -1.97 -2.32 10.22
N ASP A 24 -1.73 -3.20 11.19
CA ASP A 24 -1.35 -2.82 12.56
C ASP A 24 0.05 -2.19 12.60
N GLU A 25 0.99 -2.70 11.80
CA GLU A 25 2.35 -2.15 11.65
C GLU A 25 2.30 -0.74 11.04
N VAL A 26 1.55 -0.57 9.96
CA VAL A 26 1.39 0.75 9.31
C VAL A 26 0.67 1.72 10.27
N ALA A 27 -0.39 1.28 10.93
CA ALA A 27 -1.13 2.12 11.87
C ALA A 27 -0.28 2.51 13.09
N SER A 28 0.56 1.61 13.59
CA SER A 28 1.49 1.90 14.69
C SER A 28 2.54 2.94 14.29
N TYR A 29 3.13 2.78 13.10
CA TYR A 29 4.10 3.76 12.58
C TYR A 29 3.46 5.15 12.43
N VAL A 30 2.28 5.22 11.81
CA VAL A 30 1.56 6.49 11.62
C VAL A 30 1.16 7.11 12.96
N ALA A 31 0.73 6.31 13.94
CA ALA A 31 0.38 6.78 15.27
C ALA A 31 1.56 7.44 15.98
N GLU A 32 2.75 6.81 15.91
CA GLU A 32 3.99 7.34 16.48
C GLU A 32 4.39 8.67 15.81
N MET A 33 4.35 8.74 14.48
CA MET A 33 4.72 9.96 13.73
C MET A 33 3.77 11.13 13.97
N GLU A 34 2.47 10.85 14.18
CA GLU A 34 1.44 11.87 14.41
C GLU A 34 1.25 12.21 15.90
N ALA A 35 1.98 11.56 16.81
CA ALA A 35 1.76 11.63 18.26
C ALA A 35 0.29 11.36 18.67
N LYS A 36 -0.32 10.36 18.02
CA LYS A 36 -1.70 9.91 18.27
C LYS A 36 -1.71 8.46 18.75
N THR A 37 -2.86 8.00 19.22
CA THR A 37 -3.08 6.58 19.51
C THR A 37 -3.35 5.79 18.23
N VAL A 38 -3.05 4.49 18.24
CA VAL A 38 -3.33 3.60 17.11
C VAL A 38 -4.81 3.61 16.76
N ASP A 39 -5.70 3.60 17.76
CA ASP A 39 -7.15 3.59 17.56
C ASP A 39 -7.65 4.84 16.81
N GLU A 40 -7.05 6.00 17.04
CA GLU A 40 -7.40 7.25 16.38
C GLU A 40 -7.02 7.26 14.89
N VAL A 41 -5.91 6.61 14.51
CA VAL A 41 -5.41 6.62 13.13
C VAL A 41 -5.86 5.39 12.34
N ARG A 42 -6.18 4.27 13.01
CA ARG A 42 -6.45 2.97 12.38
C ARG A 42 -7.42 3.05 11.22
N LEU A 43 -8.60 3.65 11.43
CA LEU A 43 -9.64 3.74 10.40
C LEU A 43 -9.20 4.61 9.21
N ALA A 44 -8.48 5.70 9.47
CA ALA A 44 -7.99 6.57 8.41
C ALA A 44 -6.88 5.89 7.60
N VAL A 45 -5.97 5.17 8.27
CA VAL A 45 -4.92 4.38 7.62
C VAL A 45 -5.51 3.27 6.76
N ASP A 46 -6.48 2.51 7.29
CA ASP A 46 -7.18 1.45 6.55
C ASP A 46 -7.87 1.99 5.29
N ASN A 47 -8.59 3.11 5.41
CA ASN A 47 -9.22 3.77 4.26
C ASN A 47 -8.20 4.21 3.22
N THR A 48 -7.05 4.76 3.63
CA THR A 48 -5.99 5.20 2.72
C THR A 48 -5.30 4.02 2.05
N LEU A 49 -5.00 2.94 2.77
CA LEU A 49 -4.41 1.71 2.22
C LEU A 49 -5.38 1.03 1.23
N THR A 50 -6.66 0.95 1.60
CA THR A 50 -7.71 0.43 0.72
C THR A 50 -7.82 1.25 -0.55
N ALA A 51 -7.80 2.58 -0.46
CA ALA A 51 -7.78 3.44 -1.64
C ALA A 51 -6.51 3.24 -2.48
N GLY A 52 -5.34 3.13 -1.85
CA GLY A 52 -4.08 2.85 -2.53
C GLY A 52 -4.11 1.54 -3.30
N TRP A 53 -4.71 0.50 -2.72
CA TRP A 53 -4.92 -0.78 -3.39
C TRP A 53 -5.91 -0.68 -4.57
N MET A 54 -7.06 -0.04 -4.36
CA MET A 54 -8.06 0.15 -5.43
C MET A 54 -7.53 0.93 -6.63
N HIS A 55 -6.59 1.85 -6.40
CA HIS A 55 -5.95 2.63 -7.45
C HIS A 55 -4.69 1.99 -8.03
N GLY A 56 -4.28 0.81 -7.53
CA GLY A 56 -3.13 0.05 -8.04
C GLY A 56 -1.76 0.57 -7.56
N PHE A 57 -1.71 1.37 -6.50
CA PHE A 57 -0.47 1.79 -5.84
C PHE A 57 0.03 0.72 -4.85
N LEU A 58 -0.88 -0.05 -4.27
CA LEU A 58 -0.58 -1.14 -3.36
C LEU A 58 -1.07 -2.46 -3.95
N ALA A 59 -0.36 -3.54 -3.62
CA ALA A 59 -0.84 -4.91 -3.71
C ALA A 59 -1.16 -5.41 -2.29
N ILE A 60 -2.17 -6.27 -2.19
CA ILE A 60 -2.53 -6.96 -0.94
C ILE A 60 -2.38 -8.46 -1.18
N GLU A 61 -1.58 -9.12 -0.35
CA GLU A 61 -1.38 -10.57 -0.34
C GLU A 61 -1.36 -11.03 1.11
N ASP A 62 -2.19 -12.01 1.47
CA ASP A 62 -2.27 -12.58 2.83
C ASP A 62 -2.39 -11.55 3.99
N GLY A 63 -3.08 -10.43 3.74
CA GLY A 63 -3.25 -9.35 4.72
C GLY A 63 -2.04 -8.42 4.87
N LEU A 64 -1.02 -8.59 4.01
CA LEU A 64 0.14 -7.71 3.90
C LEU A 64 -0.02 -6.77 2.70
N PHE A 65 0.29 -5.51 2.92
CA PHE A 65 0.32 -4.47 1.93
C PHE A 65 1.75 -4.32 1.39
N THR A 66 1.89 -4.18 0.07
CA THR A 66 3.18 -3.98 -0.62
C THR A 66 3.03 -2.87 -1.65
N LEU A 67 4.01 -1.96 -1.80
CA LEU A 67 3.96 -0.97 -2.88
C LEU A 67 4.15 -1.66 -4.23
N ALA A 68 3.26 -1.33 -5.18
CA ALA A 68 3.30 -1.88 -6.53
C ALA A 68 4.48 -1.36 -7.37
N CYS A 69 5.14 -0.28 -6.95
CA CYS A 69 6.22 0.36 -7.72
C CYS A 69 7.61 -0.30 -7.54
N GLY A 70 7.76 -1.34 -6.72
CA GLY A 70 9.03 -2.07 -6.57
C GLY A 70 10.14 -1.26 -5.91
N TYR A 71 9.81 -0.32 -5.01
CA TYR A 71 10.73 0.69 -4.49
C TYR A 71 11.88 0.15 -3.61
N TRP A 72 11.87 -1.13 -3.23
CA TRP A 72 12.87 -1.73 -2.31
C TRP A 72 13.33 -3.15 -2.69
N ASP A 73 13.14 -3.57 -3.94
CA ASP A 73 13.75 -4.83 -4.39
C ASP A 73 15.27 -4.63 -4.61
N GLU A 74 16.04 -4.59 -3.53
CA GLU A 74 17.51 -4.59 -3.59
C GLU A 74 18.08 -6.01 -3.85
N THR A 75 17.26 -7.06 -3.96
CA THR A 75 17.75 -8.45 -4.04
C THR A 75 17.21 -9.32 -5.18
N GLN A 76 16.51 -8.79 -6.18
CA GLN A 76 16.32 -9.51 -7.44
C GLN A 76 17.01 -8.82 -8.63
N PRO A 77 18.23 -9.27 -9.01
CA PRO A 77 18.65 -9.13 -10.39
C PRO A 77 17.76 -10.04 -11.26
N SER A 78 16.94 -9.42 -12.13
CA SER A 78 16.34 -10.05 -13.34
C SER A 78 15.60 -11.38 -13.17
N GLY A 79 14.29 -11.32 -12.90
CA GLY A 79 13.35 -12.44 -13.08
C GLY A 79 12.02 -11.97 -13.65
N GLY A 80 11.99 -11.58 -14.93
CA GLY A 80 10.83 -10.94 -15.55
C GLY A 80 9.51 -11.73 -15.44
N LYS A 81 8.49 -11.09 -14.85
CA LYS A 81 7.10 -11.28 -15.26
C LYS A 81 6.46 -9.92 -15.51
N LYS A 82 6.68 -9.49 -16.76
CA LYS A 82 5.82 -8.66 -17.61
C LYS A 82 4.53 -8.21 -16.94
N GLY A 83 4.37 -6.89 -16.89
CA GLY A 83 3.15 -6.22 -16.51
C GLY A 83 1.91 -6.91 -17.07
N ARG A 84 1.08 -7.40 -16.15
CA ARG A 84 -0.31 -7.66 -16.44
C ARG A 84 -1.00 -6.30 -16.45
N ARG A 85 -0.73 -5.53 -17.51
CA ARG A 85 -1.59 -4.43 -17.95
C ARG A 85 -2.97 -5.07 -18.12
N HIS A 86 -3.82 -4.89 -17.13
CA HIS A 86 -5.22 -5.26 -17.20
C HIS A 86 -5.88 -4.27 -18.16
N THR A 87 -5.60 -4.41 -19.46
CA THR A 87 -6.49 -3.86 -20.47
C THR A 87 -7.76 -4.66 -20.35
N ALA A 88 -8.70 -4.13 -19.56
CA ALA A 88 -10.09 -4.50 -19.62
C ALA A 88 -10.63 -4.15 -21.02
N LYS A 89 -10.23 -4.93 -22.03
CA LYS A 89 -10.96 -5.04 -23.27
C LYS A 89 -12.18 -5.91 -22.95
N ALA A 90 -13.24 -5.24 -22.53
CA ALA A 90 -14.59 -5.73 -22.66
C ALA A 90 -14.85 -5.96 -24.17
N MET A 91 -14.48 -7.13 -24.67
CA MET A 91 -15.06 -7.67 -25.90
C MET A 91 -16.28 -8.47 -25.48
N LEU A 92 -17.43 -7.78 -25.41
CA LEU A 92 -18.71 -8.46 -25.59
C LEU A 92 -18.66 -9.16 -26.95
N ARG A 93 -18.68 -10.50 -26.91
CA ARG A 93 -18.87 -11.37 -28.07
C ARG A 93 -20.11 -12.20 -27.81
N SER A 94 -21.17 -11.87 -28.55
CA SER A 94 -22.04 -12.80 -29.28
C SER A 94 -23.18 -11.98 -29.88
#